data_AF-A0A534USD2-F1
#
_entry.id   AF-A0A534USD2-F1
#
_cell.length_a   1.000
_cell.length_b   1.000
_cell.length_c   1.000
_cell.angle_alpha   90.00
_cell.angle_beta   90.00
_cell.angle_gamma   90.00
#
_symmetry.space_group_name_H-M   'P 1'
#
loop_
_entity.id
_entity.type
_entity.pdbx_description
1 polymer ?
#
loop_
_entity_poly.entity_id
_entity_poly.type
_entity_poly.pdbx_seq_one_letter_code
_entity_poly.pdbx_strand_id
1 'polypeptide(L)'
;MSSSSFMFRNAVATAWQQAAGYTAPMNARLLALALALACGAHAAVILRSPEASFKPVADKLHSTVIDVNGRVPVSADGATALAGRVTHGTGTLLANGLAVTTLHAVALPSPAGKLIPLQDVEVQVAGGNAMAAQVIAGAPDLDLAILALPAEAASLEAAPLSTDALTEGDPLLAMGVDGDAVVVVGVSVVAVNGDILSVGGNRILDSRFWGGPLYDERGRLVGIELMSLGPAKAISASFIQRLLDQRAGKHVMTGASEHDP
;
A
#
# COMPACT_ATOMS: atom_id res chain seq x y z
N MET A 1 11.76 65.61 57.47
CA MET A 1 11.82 67.09 57.56
C MET A 1 11.98 67.63 56.13
N SER A 2 11.15 68.62 55.77
CA SER A 2 11.14 69.56 54.63
C SER A 2 11.65 69.09 53.25
N SER A 3 10.88 69.09 52.17
CA SER A 3 10.07 70.16 51.53
C SER A 3 10.90 71.27 50.84
N SER A 4 10.74 71.38 49.51
CA SER A 4 10.73 72.56 48.60
C SER A 4 11.29 72.13 47.23
N SER A 5 10.57 71.96 46.11
CA SER A 5 9.51 72.71 45.40
C SER A 5 10.06 73.71 44.34
N PHE A 6 9.35 73.77 43.21
CA PHE A 6 9.39 74.70 42.06
C PHE A 6 10.46 74.50 40.95
N MET A 7 10.18 74.58 39.63
CA MET A 7 8.93 74.67 38.84
C MET A 7 9.26 74.69 37.31
N PHE A 8 8.36 74.10 36.49
CA PHE A 8 7.86 74.56 35.15
C PHE A 8 8.84 74.78 33.97
N ARG A 9 8.65 74.15 32.80
CA ARG A 9 7.67 74.41 31.70
C ARG A 9 8.09 73.46 30.55
N ASN A 10 7.32 73.01 29.55
CA ASN A 10 5.98 73.21 29.04
C ASN A 10 5.75 72.11 27.96
N ALA A 11 4.50 71.62 27.84
CA ALA A 11 3.71 71.31 26.63
C ALA A 11 4.38 70.57 25.43
N VAL A 12 3.79 69.57 24.76
CA VAL A 12 2.53 69.52 24.00
C VAL A 12 2.25 68.03 23.69
N ALA A 13 1.18 67.43 24.21
CA ALA A 13 -0.05 67.03 23.51
C ALA A 13 0.09 66.19 22.20
N THR A 14 -0.50 64.99 22.26
CA THR A 14 -1.26 64.29 21.21
C THR A 14 -0.59 63.92 19.88
N ALA A 15 -0.43 62.61 19.67
CA ALA A 15 -1.08 61.92 18.55
C ALA A 15 -1.16 60.42 18.83
N TRP A 16 -2.40 59.92 18.94
CA TRP A 16 -2.72 58.51 18.80
C TRP A 16 -2.41 58.07 17.37
N GLN A 17 -1.66 56.99 17.20
CA GLN A 17 -1.69 56.24 15.94
C GLN A 17 -1.59 54.76 16.25
N GLN A 18 -2.77 54.15 16.35
CA GLN A 18 -2.97 52.72 16.15
C GLN A 18 -2.37 52.36 14.78
N ALA A 19 -1.32 51.56 14.77
CA ALA A 19 -0.91 50.86 13.57
C ALA A 19 -1.98 49.81 13.26
N ALA A 20 -2.87 50.14 12.33
CA ALA A 20 -3.82 49.20 11.77
C ALA A 20 -3.04 48.01 11.18
N GLY A 21 -3.31 46.82 11.72
CA GLY A 21 -2.83 45.57 11.16
C GLY A 21 -3.29 45.46 9.71
N TYR A 22 -2.33 45.53 8.79
CA TYR A 22 -2.56 45.24 7.39
C TYR A 22 -2.67 43.71 7.23
N THR A 23 -3.82 43.15 7.58
CA THR A 23 -4.19 41.82 7.10
C THR A 23 -4.60 41.96 5.65
N ALA A 24 -3.66 41.78 4.73
CA ALA A 24 -3.99 41.62 3.32
C ALA A 24 -4.98 40.45 3.21
N PRO A 25 -6.13 40.61 2.54
CA PRO A 25 -7.02 39.49 2.28
C PRO A 25 -6.27 38.51 1.39
N MET A 26 -5.90 37.36 1.96
CA MET A 26 -5.24 36.29 1.24
C MET A 26 -6.16 35.87 0.09
N ASN A 27 -5.72 36.11 -1.14
CA ASN A 27 -6.53 35.93 -2.32
C ASN A 27 -6.91 34.45 -2.42
N ALA A 28 -8.18 34.10 -2.16
CA ALA A 28 -8.65 32.72 -2.10
C ALA A 28 -8.32 31.92 -3.37
N ARG A 29 -8.13 32.62 -4.49
CA ARG A 29 -7.65 32.06 -5.77
C ARG A 29 -6.18 31.60 -5.74
N LEU A 30 -5.30 32.28 -5.01
CA LEU A 30 -3.90 31.86 -4.85
C LEU A 30 -3.79 30.67 -3.88
N LEU A 31 -4.64 30.62 -2.84
CA LEU A 31 -4.73 29.44 -1.98
C LEU A 31 -5.31 28.24 -2.74
N ALA A 32 -6.34 28.45 -3.57
CA ALA A 32 -6.91 27.40 -4.42
C ALA A 32 -5.91 26.91 -5.50
N LEU A 33 -5.07 27.80 -6.05
CA LEU A 33 -4.02 27.43 -6.99
C LEU A 33 -2.87 26.68 -6.29
N ALA A 34 -2.51 27.06 -5.06
CA ALA A 34 -1.51 26.37 -4.26
C ALA A 34 -1.99 24.97 -3.80
N LEU A 35 -3.28 24.81 -3.47
CA LEU A 35 -3.87 23.49 -3.23
C LEU A 35 -3.97 22.65 -4.52
N ALA A 36 -4.30 23.26 -5.66
CA ALA A 36 -4.35 22.54 -6.94
C ALA A 36 -2.97 22.04 -7.40
N LEU A 37 -1.88 22.72 -7.03
CA LEU A 37 -0.51 22.28 -7.29
C LEU A 37 0.02 21.24 -6.29
N ALA A 38 -0.64 21.06 -5.13
CA ALA A 38 -0.27 20.07 -4.12
C ALA A 38 -0.98 18.71 -4.30
N CYS A 39 -1.96 18.59 -5.20
CA CYS A 39 -2.75 17.37 -5.43
C CYS A 39 -2.22 16.47 -6.58
N GLY A 40 -0.92 16.51 -6.86
CA GLY A 40 -0.32 15.75 -7.95
C GLY A 40 0.80 14.82 -7.49
N ALA A 41 0.62 14.06 -6.41
CA ALA A 41 1.49 12.92 -6.13
C ALA A 41 1.15 11.79 -7.13
N HIS A 42 1.54 11.95 -8.40
CA HIS A 42 1.47 10.87 -9.35
C HIS A 42 2.58 9.87 -9.01
N ALA A 43 2.20 8.62 -8.78
CA ALA A 43 3.14 7.52 -8.63
C ALA A 43 4.15 7.51 -9.79
N ALA A 44 5.44 7.51 -9.50
CA ALA A 44 6.44 7.36 -10.54
C ALA A 44 6.43 5.91 -11.02
N VAL A 45 6.13 5.69 -12.30
CA VAL A 45 6.20 4.36 -12.92
C VAL A 45 7.57 4.19 -13.59
N ILE A 46 8.37 3.26 -13.08
CA ILE A 46 9.70 2.95 -13.61
C ILE A 46 9.63 1.69 -14.45
N LEU A 47 9.58 1.86 -15.77
CA LEU A 47 9.60 0.76 -16.73
C LEU A 47 11.03 0.23 -16.90
N ARG A 48 11.28 -0.99 -16.44
CA ARG A 48 12.57 -1.67 -16.55
C ARG A 48 12.47 -2.84 -17.52
N SER A 49 12.71 -2.55 -18.80
CA SER A 49 12.70 -3.54 -19.88
C SER A 49 11.36 -4.32 -20.09
N PRO A 50 10.16 -3.71 -19.94
CA PRO A 50 8.95 -4.38 -20.41
C PRO A 50 8.88 -4.34 -21.95
N GLU A 51 8.25 -5.35 -22.55
CA GLU A 51 7.87 -5.26 -23.97
C GLU A 51 6.93 -4.08 -24.20
N ALA A 52 6.96 -3.48 -25.40
CA ALA A 52 6.17 -2.29 -25.69
C ALA A 52 4.65 -2.52 -25.50
N SER A 53 4.19 -3.76 -25.69
CA SER A 53 2.81 -4.21 -25.45
C SER A 53 2.35 -4.02 -24.00
N PHE A 54 3.27 -4.05 -23.03
CA PHE A 54 2.93 -3.95 -21.61
C PHE A 54 2.86 -2.52 -21.08
N LYS A 55 3.32 -1.51 -21.83
CA LYS A 55 3.26 -0.12 -21.36
C LYS A 55 1.84 0.33 -21.01
N PRO A 56 0.80 0.07 -21.83
CA PRO A 56 -0.57 0.45 -21.47
C PRO A 56 -1.08 -0.27 -20.21
N VAL A 57 -0.68 -1.53 -20.01
CA VAL A 57 -1.01 -2.30 -18.81
C VAL A 57 -0.34 -1.67 -17.58
N ALA A 58 0.94 -1.32 -17.69
CA ALA A 58 1.69 -0.62 -16.65
C ALA A 58 1.06 0.71 -16.26
N ASP A 59 0.78 1.56 -17.25
CA ASP A 59 0.16 2.87 -17.04
C ASP A 59 -1.23 2.74 -16.40
N LYS A 60 -1.99 1.70 -16.74
CA LYS A 60 -3.33 1.47 -16.18
C LYS A 60 -3.30 0.90 -14.76
N LEU A 61 -2.42 -0.05 -14.47
CA LEU A 61 -2.49 -0.88 -13.27
C LEU A 61 -1.48 -0.51 -12.18
N HIS A 62 -0.59 0.46 -12.39
CA HIS A 62 0.36 0.86 -11.34
C HIS A 62 -0.34 1.31 -10.05
N SER A 63 -1.55 1.87 -10.12
CA SER A 63 -2.35 2.29 -8.95
C SER A 63 -2.97 1.13 -8.17
N THR A 64 -2.94 -0.10 -8.70
CA THR A 64 -3.42 -1.28 -7.97
C THR A 64 -2.32 -1.95 -7.15
N VAL A 65 -1.07 -1.51 -7.31
CA VAL A 65 0.10 -1.98 -6.56
C VAL A 65 0.17 -1.20 -5.26
N ILE A 66 0.38 -1.91 -4.15
CA ILE A 66 0.41 -1.32 -2.81
C ILE A 66 1.73 -1.60 -2.12
N ASP A 67 2.20 -0.61 -1.35
CA ASP A 67 3.20 -0.79 -0.31
C ASP A 67 2.51 -1.37 0.93
N VAL A 68 3.11 -2.41 1.52
CA VAL A 68 2.60 -3.08 2.71
C VAL A 68 3.64 -2.98 3.82
N ASN A 69 3.25 -2.36 4.92
CA ASN A 69 4.12 -2.09 6.05
C ASN A 69 3.53 -2.72 7.32
N GLY A 70 4.21 -3.71 7.88
CA GLY A 70 3.90 -4.22 9.21
C GLY A 70 4.65 -3.44 10.28
N ARG A 71 3.92 -2.99 11.30
CA ARG A 71 4.42 -2.11 12.36
C ARG A 71 4.24 -2.77 13.73
N VAL A 72 5.12 -2.40 14.66
CA VAL A 72 4.97 -2.74 16.08
C VAL A 72 5.18 -1.50 16.93
N PRO A 73 4.47 -1.34 18.05
CA PRO A 73 4.71 -0.26 18.98
C PRO A 73 6.13 -0.38 19.53
N VAL A 74 6.95 0.65 19.28
CA VAL A 74 8.28 0.79 19.87
C VAL A 74 8.13 1.80 21.01
N SER A 75 8.27 1.31 22.25
CA SER A 75 8.36 2.20 23.41
C SER A 75 9.68 2.95 23.35
N ALA A 76 9.62 4.27 23.11
CA ALA A 76 10.74 5.15 23.32
C ALA A 76 10.72 5.61 24.78
N ASP A 77 11.67 5.11 25.57
CA ASP A 77 12.08 5.62 26.90
C ASP A 77 11.06 6.48 27.67
N GLY A 78 9.91 5.87 28.03
CA GLY A 78 8.92 6.47 28.93
C GLY A 78 7.91 7.45 28.32
N ALA A 79 7.86 7.63 27.00
CA ALA A 79 6.81 8.36 26.29
C ALA A 79 6.10 7.48 25.25
N THR A 80 4.92 7.94 24.81
CA THR A 80 3.96 7.27 23.91
C THR A 80 4.66 6.41 22.85
N ALA A 81 4.34 5.12 22.82
CA ALA A 81 4.92 4.19 21.86
C ALA A 81 4.65 4.67 20.43
N LEU A 82 5.72 4.87 19.66
CA LEU A 82 5.62 5.16 18.22
C LEU A 82 5.68 3.81 17.49
N ALA A 83 4.74 3.57 16.58
CA ALA A 83 4.74 2.35 15.78
C ALA A 83 5.93 2.38 14.81
N GLY A 84 6.95 1.54 15.05
CA GLY A 84 8.10 1.37 14.19
C GLY A 84 7.81 0.35 13.09
N ARG A 85 8.21 0.65 11.86
CA ARG A 85 8.15 -0.32 10.76
C ARG A 85 9.15 -1.44 11.01
N VAL A 86 8.68 -2.68 10.99
CA VAL A 86 9.52 -3.87 11.19
C VAL A 86 9.50 -4.83 10.02
N THR A 87 8.49 -4.75 9.16
CA THR A 87 8.36 -5.55 7.95
C THR A 87 7.86 -4.67 6.80
N HIS A 88 8.21 -5.05 5.58
CA HIS A 88 7.88 -4.33 4.36
C HIS A 88 7.74 -5.34 3.23
N GLY A 89 6.76 -5.14 2.35
CA GLY A 89 6.55 -5.94 1.15
C GLY A 89 5.67 -5.21 0.16
N THR A 90 5.53 -5.78 -1.04
CA THR A 90 4.54 -5.31 -2.02
C THR A 90 3.26 -6.12 -1.88
N GLY A 91 2.13 -5.53 -2.26
CA GLY A 91 0.88 -6.23 -2.45
C GLY A 91 0.16 -5.76 -3.72
N THR A 92 -1.04 -6.28 -3.93
CA THR A 92 -1.99 -5.71 -4.88
C THR A 92 -3.41 -5.67 -4.35
N LEU A 93 -4.17 -4.68 -4.80
CA LEU A 93 -5.60 -4.56 -4.55
C LEU A 93 -6.37 -5.68 -5.26
N LEU A 94 -7.34 -6.22 -4.54
CA LEU A 94 -8.37 -7.11 -5.04
C LEU A 94 -9.72 -6.39 -4.93
N ALA A 95 -10.73 -6.90 -5.66
CA ALA A 95 -12.07 -6.33 -5.60
C ALA A 95 -12.66 -6.37 -4.16
N ASN A 96 -13.61 -5.48 -3.88
CA ASN A 96 -14.38 -5.41 -2.63
C ASN A 96 -13.56 -5.05 -1.38
N GLY A 97 -12.58 -4.14 -1.51
CA GLY A 97 -11.78 -3.68 -0.38
C GLY A 97 -10.87 -4.75 0.18
N LEU A 98 -10.41 -5.65 -0.69
CA LEU A 98 -9.47 -6.71 -0.34
C LEU A 98 -8.10 -6.39 -0.93
N ALA A 99 -7.08 -7.00 -0.37
CA ALA A 99 -5.74 -7.01 -0.96
C ALA A 99 -5.07 -8.36 -0.72
N VAL A 100 -4.03 -8.63 -1.49
CA VAL A 100 -3.16 -9.80 -1.32
C VAL A 100 -1.71 -9.36 -1.27
N THR A 101 -0.93 -10.04 -0.43
CA THR A 101 0.50 -9.84 -0.25
C THR A 101 1.12 -11.13 0.30
N THR A 102 2.40 -11.08 0.64
CA THR A 102 3.10 -12.16 1.32
C THR A 102 2.82 -12.15 2.82
N LEU A 103 2.77 -13.33 3.45
CA LEU A 103 2.47 -13.44 4.88
C LEU A 103 3.59 -12.85 5.74
N HIS A 104 4.86 -13.03 5.34
CA HIS A 104 6.00 -12.46 6.06
C HIS A 104 6.01 -10.91 6.08
N ALA A 105 5.31 -10.25 5.16
CA ALA A 105 5.17 -8.79 5.16
C ALA A 105 4.20 -8.27 6.23
N VAL A 106 3.35 -9.15 6.80
CA VAL A 106 2.26 -8.80 7.71
C VAL A 106 2.22 -9.65 8.97
N ALA A 107 3.18 -10.54 9.16
CA ALA A 107 3.26 -11.46 10.29
C ALA A 107 4.71 -11.67 10.73
N LEU A 108 4.91 -11.85 12.03
CA LEU A 108 6.21 -12.19 12.61
C LEU A 108 6.21 -13.61 13.19
N PRO A 109 7.36 -14.30 13.15
CA PRO A 109 7.49 -15.60 13.81
C PRO A 109 7.39 -15.43 15.33
N SER A 110 6.52 -16.22 15.94
CA SER A 110 6.49 -16.43 17.39
C SER A 110 7.74 -17.19 17.86
N PRO A 111 8.02 -17.23 19.18
CA PRO A 111 9.09 -18.07 19.72
C PRO A 111 8.96 -19.56 19.36
N ALA A 112 7.74 -20.03 19.08
CA ALA A 112 7.47 -21.39 18.61
C ALA A 112 7.63 -21.58 17.09
N GLY A 113 8.09 -20.56 16.36
CA GLY A 113 8.27 -20.57 14.91
C GLY A 113 6.99 -20.36 14.08
N LYS A 114 5.81 -20.29 14.71
CA LYS A 114 4.55 -20.01 14.03
C LYS A 114 4.45 -18.53 13.66
N LEU A 115 4.10 -18.20 12.41
CA LEU A 115 3.80 -16.84 11.99
C LEU A 115 2.51 -16.32 12.66
N ILE A 116 2.60 -15.18 13.33
CA ILE A 116 1.49 -14.49 13.98
C ILE A 116 1.28 -13.15 13.27
N PRO A 117 0.08 -12.86 12.73
CA PRO A 117 -0.23 -11.57 12.14
C PRO A 117 0.05 -10.41 13.09
N LEU A 118 0.58 -9.32 12.54
CA LEU A 118 0.79 -8.07 13.25
C LEU A 118 -0.56 -7.38 13.53
N GLN A 119 -0.63 -6.65 14.64
CA GLN A 119 -1.82 -5.86 14.99
C GLN A 119 -1.91 -4.59 14.13
N ASP A 120 -0.76 -3.97 13.84
CA ASP A 120 -0.67 -2.75 13.05
C ASP A 120 -0.08 -3.09 11.66
N VAL A 121 -0.97 -3.25 10.67
CA VAL A 121 -0.58 -3.38 9.27
C VAL A 121 -1.13 -2.18 8.52
N GLU A 122 -0.27 -1.53 7.75
CA GLU A 122 -0.61 -0.41 6.88
C GLU A 122 -0.40 -0.78 5.42
N VAL A 123 -1.34 -0.34 4.59
CA VAL A 123 -1.33 -0.52 3.14
C VAL A 123 -1.40 0.86 2.50
N GLN A 124 -0.54 1.13 1.53
CA GLN A 124 -0.52 2.42 0.84
C GLN A 124 -0.47 2.22 -0.68
N VAL A 125 -1.42 2.83 -1.39
CA VAL A 125 -1.32 2.99 -2.85
C VAL A 125 -0.34 4.13 -3.14
N ALA A 126 0.49 4.00 -4.16
CA ALA A 126 1.44 5.05 -4.53
C ALA A 126 0.71 6.41 -4.78
N GLY A 127 1.14 7.45 -4.06
CA GLY A 127 0.51 8.78 -4.08
C GLY A 127 -0.75 8.94 -3.20
N GLY A 128 -1.23 7.85 -2.58
CA GLY A 128 -2.36 7.83 -1.67
C GLY A 128 -1.97 7.89 -0.19
N ASN A 129 -2.98 7.96 0.67
CA ASN A 129 -2.82 7.86 2.12
C ASN A 129 -2.66 6.39 2.54
N ALA A 130 -1.93 6.16 3.64
CA ALA A 130 -1.88 4.85 4.28
C ALA A 130 -3.25 4.47 4.86
N MET A 131 -3.62 3.20 4.73
CA MET A 131 -4.85 2.60 5.19
C MET A 131 -4.53 1.45 6.15
N ALA A 132 -5.24 1.35 7.27
CA ALA A 132 -5.11 0.20 8.16
C ALA A 132 -5.63 -1.07 7.45
N ALA A 133 -4.96 -2.20 7.63
CA ALA A 133 -5.33 -3.47 7.03
C ALA A 133 -5.37 -4.58 8.08
N GLN A 134 -6.26 -5.56 7.88
CA GLN A 134 -6.39 -6.72 8.74
C GLN A 134 -6.17 -8.01 7.95
N VAL A 135 -5.31 -8.90 8.45
CA VAL A 135 -5.17 -10.24 7.87
C VAL A 135 -6.44 -11.06 8.14
N ILE A 136 -7.15 -11.45 7.08
CA ILE A 136 -8.42 -12.20 7.17
C ILE A 136 -8.33 -13.65 6.68
N ALA A 137 -7.29 -13.96 5.90
CA ALA A 137 -6.95 -15.32 5.50
C ALA A 137 -5.45 -15.38 5.21
N GLY A 138 -4.88 -16.58 5.28
CA GLY A 138 -3.50 -16.80 4.88
C GLY A 138 -3.26 -18.25 4.53
N ALA A 139 -2.21 -18.49 3.75
CA ALA A 139 -1.66 -19.80 3.44
C ALA A 139 -0.19 -19.79 3.86
N PRO A 140 0.14 -20.13 5.14
CA PRO A 140 1.49 -20.00 5.66
C PRO A 140 2.54 -20.80 4.89
N ASP A 141 2.18 -22.00 4.43
CA ASP A 141 3.08 -22.87 3.64
C ASP A 141 3.45 -22.27 2.28
N LEU A 142 2.68 -21.28 1.82
CA LEU A 142 2.86 -20.58 0.56
C LEU A 142 3.23 -19.11 0.76
N ASP A 143 3.43 -18.68 2.01
CA ASP A 143 3.75 -17.30 2.37
C ASP A 143 2.75 -16.28 1.79
N LEU A 144 1.44 -16.55 1.88
CA LEU A 144 0.39 -15.66 1.37
C LEU A 144 -0.54 -15.16 2.46
N ALA A 145 -0.97 -13.90 2.32
CA ALA A 145 -1.98 -13.27 3.16
C ALA A 145 -3.01 -12.53 2.31
N ILE A 146 -4.29 -12.68 2.68
CA ILE A 146 -5.39 -11.84 2.21
C ILE A 146 -5.71 -10.84 3.31
N LEU A 147 -5.79 -9.57 2.90
CA LEU A 147 -6.07 -8.44 3.77
C LEU A 147 -7.48 -7.92 3.50
N ALA A 148 -8.19 -7.58 4.58
CA ALA A 148 -9.34 -6.69 4.50
C ALA A 148 -8.86 -5.25 4.73
N LEU A 149 -9.30 -4.35 3.87
CA LEU A 149 -9.04 -2.93 3.93
C LEU A 149 -10.28 -2.19 4.47
N PRO A 150 -10.16 -0.91 4.84
CA PRO A 150 -11.30 -0.10 5.28
C PRO A 150 -12.34 0.04 4.17
N ALA A 151 -13.58 0.38 4.52
CA ALA A 151 -14.69 0.42 3.57
C ALA A 151 -14.44 1.39 2.40
N GLU A 152 -13.68 2.46 2.65
CA GLU A 152 -13.27 3.46 1.67
C GLU A 152 -12.39 2.85 0.55
N ALA A 153 -11.66 1.78 0.85
CA ALA A 153 -10.85 1.07 -0.13
C ALA A 153 -11.69 0.25 -1.13
N ALA A 154 -12.98 0.01 -0.84
CA ALA A 154 -13.85 -0.77 -1.73
C ALA A 154 -14.11 -0.08 -3.08
N SER A 155 -13.94 1.25 -3.16
CA SER A 155 -14.04 2.00 -4.41
C SER A 155 -12.73 2.06 -5.21
N LEU A 156 -11.62 1.55 -4.68
CA LEU A 156 -10.35 1.53 -5.39
C LEU A 156 -10.43 0.51 -6.54
N GLU A 157 -9.83 0.88 -7.67
CA GLU A 157 -9.75 -0.02 -8.81
C GLU A 157 -8.84 -1.21 -8.50
N ALA A 158 -9.29 -2.41 -8.90
CA ALA A 158 -8.52 -3.64 -8.83
C ALA A 158 -8.52 -4.30 -10.20
N ALA A 159 -7.42 -4.99 -10.53
CA ALA A 159 -7.37 -5.80 -11.72
C ALA A 159 -8.29 -7.02 -11.57
N PRO A 160 -9.01 -7.42 -12.63
CA PRO A 160 -9.78 -8.67 -12.59
C PRO A 160 -8.84 -9.86 -12.41
N LEU A 161 -9.19 -10.80 -11.54
CA LEU A 161 -8.47 -12.07 -11.42
C LEU A 161 -8.72 -12.91 -12.67
N SER A 162 -7.68 -13.60 -13.14
CA SER A 162 -7.78 -14.59 -14.20
C SER A 162 -7.39 -15.96 -13.67
N THR A 163 -8.31 -16.91 -13.78
CA THR A 163 -8.06 -18.33 -13.44
C THR A 163 -7.71 -19.17 -14.67
N ASP A 164 -7.47 -18.52 -15.82
CA ASP A 164 -7.01 -19.19 -17.03
C ASP A 164 -5.70 -19.92 -16.75
N ALA A 165 -5.54 -21.10 -17.37
CA ALA A 165 -4.29 -21.85 -17.26
C ALA A 165 -3.16 -21.10 -17.96
N LEU A 166 -2.05 -20.90 -17.26
CA LEU A 166 -0.81 -20.37 -17.82
C LEU A 166 0.03 -21.51 -18.41
N THR A 167 0.77 -21.19 -19.47
CA THR A 167 1.73 -22.08 -20.11
C THR A 167 3.15 -21.51 -20.07
N GLU A 168 4.15 -22.40 -20.19
CA GLU A 168 5.54 -21.98 -20.34
C GLU A 168 5.69 -21.06 -21.56
N GLY A 169 6.41 -19.96 -21.38
CA GLY A 169 6.59 -18.92 -22.38
C GLY A 169 5.55 -17.80 -22.33
N ASP A 170 4.46 -17.94 -21.57
CA ASP A 170 3.46 -16.87 -21.44
C ASP A 170 4.11 -15.57 -20.93
N PRO A 171 3.97 -14.45 -21.67
CA PRO A 171 4.56 -13.18 -21.27
C PRO A 171 3.71 -12.54 -20.17
N LEU A 172 4.38 -12.05 -19.13
CA LEU A 172 3.78 -11.45 -17.95
C LEU A 172 4.47 -10.13 -17.59
N LEU A 173 3.76 -9.33 -16.81
CA LEU A 173 4.25 -8.08 -16.25
C LEU A 173 4.28 -8.17 -14.73
N ALA A 174 5.48 -8.13 -14.16
CA ALA A 174 5.70 -8.05 -12.72
C ALA A 174 5.75 -6.60 -12.26
N MET A 175 5.07 -6.28 -11.16
CA MET A 175 5.17 -4.97 -10.52
C MET A 175 5.58 -5.07 -9.06
N GLY A 176 6.40 -4.11 -8.62
CA GLY A 176 6.93 -4.02 -7.26
C GLY A 176 6.99 -2.58 -6.78
N VAL A 177 7.10 -2.37 -5.48
CA VAL A 177 7.27 -1.04 -4.88
C VAL A 177 8.73 -0.75 -4.57
N ASP A 178 9.18 0.47 -4.89
CA ASP A 178 10.50 0.99 -4.57
C ASP A 178 10.38 2.43 -4.05
N GLY A 179 10.17 2.57 -2.74
CA GLY A 179 9.79 3.85 -2.13
C GLY A 179 8.44 4.31 -2.67
N ASP A 180 8.37 5.54 -3.19
CA ASP A 180 7.13 6.12 -3.74
C ASP A 180 6.88 5.74 -5.22
N ALA A 181 7.70 4.83 -5.78
CA ALA A 181 7.64 4.43 -7.18
C ALA A 181 7.15 2.98 -7.35
N VAL A 182 6.43 2.74 -8.45
CA VAL A 182 6.10 1.39 -8.91
C VAL A 182 7.10 1.00 -9.99
N VAL A 183 7.84 -0.08 -9.73
CA VAL A 183 8.80 -0.65 -10.66
C VAL A 183 8.12 -1.75 -11.45
N VAL A 184 8.28 -1.72 -12.77
CA VAL A 184 7.62 -2.63 -13.70
C VAL A 184 8.65 -3.40 -14.52
N VAL A 185 8.54 -4.71 -14.56
CA VAL A 185 9.48 -5.62 -15.24
C VAL A 185 8.70 -6.63 -16.09
N GLY A 186 9.10 -6.80 -17.35
CA GLY A 186 8.60 -7.91 -18.17
C GLY A 186 9.27 -9.23 -17.79
N VAL A 187 8.46 -10.26 -17.60
CA VAL A 187 8.89 -11.64 -17.28
C VAL A 187 8.09 -12.63 -18.12
N SER A 188 8.46 -13.90 -18.08
CA SER A 188 7.68 -14.98 -18.66
C SER A 188 7.59 -16.17 -17.71
N VAL A 189 6.57 -16.99 -17.90
CA VAL A 189 6.45 -18.27 -17.21
C VAL A 189 7.54 -19.22 -17.70
N VAL A 190 8.36 -19.72 -16.79
CA VAL A 190 9.42 -20.70 -17.07
C VAL A 190 8.94 -22.12 -16.80
N ALA A 191 8.09 -22.31 -15.80
CA ALA A 191 7.49 -23.61 -15.51
C ALA A 191 6.20 -23.44 -14.68
N VAL A 192 5.29 -24.40 -14.81
CA VAL A 192 4.05 -24.47 -14.02
C VAL A 192 4.04 -25.79 -13.25
N ASN A 193 3.92 -25.72 -11.92
CA ASN A 193 3.81 -26.88 -11.04
C ASN A 193 2.61 -26.71 -10.09
N GLY A 194 1.46 -27.21 -10.52
CA GLY A 194 0.19 -26.93 -9.83
C GLY A 194 -0.10 -25.44 -9.83
N ASP A 195 -0.24 -24.83 -8.65
CA ASP A 195 -0.44 -23.39 -8.52
C ASP A 195 0.87 -22.59 -8.44
N ILE A 196 2.02 -23.26 -8.35
CA ILE A 196 3.31 -22.57 -8.27
C ILE A 196 3.84 -22.34 -9.67
N LEU A 197 4.07 -21.08 -9.98
CA LEU A 197 4.70 -20.61 -11.20
C LEU A 197 6.18 -20.37 -10.92
N SER A 198 7.05 -20.85 -11.78
CA SER A 198 8.43 -20.34 -11.86
C SER A 198 8.43 -19.26 -12.93
N VAL A 199 8.94 -18.08 -12.61
CA VAL A 199 9.02 -16.95 -13.55
C VAL A 199 10.47 -16.56 -13.79
N GLY A 200 10.73 -16.04 -14.97
CA GLY A 200 12.07 -15.66 -15.39
C GLY A 200 12.05 -14.53 -16.39
N GLY A 201 13.20 -13.91 -16.60
CA GLY A 201 13.34 -12.82 -17.54
C GLY A 201 14.75 -12.26 -17.53
N ASN A 202 14.94 -11.17 -18.24
CA ASN A 202 16.24 -10.49 -18.35
C ASN A 202 16.66 -9.77 -17.05
N ARG A 203 15.76 -9.67 -16.07
CA ARG A 203 16.02 -9.05 -14.78
C ARG A 203 15.59 -9.98 -13.65
N ILE A 204 16.38 -9.94 -12.59
CA ILE A 204 16.07 -10.63 -11.34
C ILE A 204 14.94 -9.88 -10.65
N LEU A 205 13.90 -10.61 -10.23
CA LEU A 205 12.91 -10.11 -9.30
C LEU A 205 13.46 -10.23 -7.88
N ASP A 206 13.77 -9.09 -7.28
CA ASP A 206 14.30 -9.01 -5.91
C ASP A 206 13.19 -8.74 -4.89
N SER A 207 13.57 -8.45 -3.65
CA SER A 207 12.65 -8.26 -2.53
C SER A 207 11.59 -7.18 -2.73
N ARG A 208 11.79 -6.25 -3.67
CA ARG A 208 10.78 -5.22 -4.02
C ARG A 208 9.55 -5.81 -4.71
N PHE A 209 9.66 -7.01 -5.27
CA PHE A 209 8.56 -7.65 -5.99
C PHE A 209 7.81 -8.67 -5.13
N TRP A 210 8.34 -9.07 -3.96
CA TRP A 210 7.67 -10.07 -3.14
C TRP A 210 6.31 -9.58 -2.64
N GLY A 211 5.28 -10.39 -2.91
CA GLY A 211 3.86 -10.07 -2.73
C GLY A 211 3.26 -9.21 -3.84
N GLY A 212 4.07 -8.75 -4.80
CA GLY A 212 3.63 -7.97 -5.94
C GLY A 212 2.91 -8.77 -7.03
N PRO A 213 2.12 -8.09 -7.87
CA PRO A 213 1.29 -8.75 -8.86
C PRO A 213 2.05 -9.16 -10.13
N LEU A 214 1.55 -10.23 -10.73
CA LEU A 214 1.80 -10.62 -12.12
C LEU A 214 0.54 -10.37 -12.95
N TYR A 215 0.69 -9.61 -14.03
CA TYR A 215 -0.38 -9.34 -14.98
C TYR A 215 -0.11 -9.98 -16.34
N ASP A 216 -1.17 -10.44 -17.01
CA ASP A 216 -1.10 -10.79 -18.43
C ASP A 216 -1.20 -9.54 -19.32
N GLU A 217 -1.03 -9.70 -20.64
CA GLU A 217 -1.15 -8.61 -21.62
C GLU A 217 -2.53 -7.95 -21.65
N ARG A 218 -3.57 -8.62 -21.12
CA ARG A 218 -4.93 -8.09 -21.02
C ARG A 218 -5.14 -7.28 -19.75
N GLY A 219 -4.12 -7.19 -18.88
CA GLY A 219 -4.20 -6.51 -17.59
C GLY A 219 -5.04 -7.25 -16.56
N ARG A 220 -5.06 -8.58 -16.62
CA ARG A 220 -5.70 -9.44 -15.62
C ARG A 220 -4.64 -9.95 -14.64
N LEU A 221 -4.99 -9.99 -13.36
CA LEU A 221 -4.12 -10.54 -12.31
C LEU A 221 -4.07 -12.07 -12.46
N VAL A 222 -2.89 -12.60 -12.78
CA VAL A 222 -2.68 -14.05 -12.98
C VAL A 222 -1.85 -14.70 -11.88
N GLY A 223 -1.17 -13.91 -11.05
CA GLY A 223 -0.42 -14.45 -9.92
C GLY A 223 0.17 -13.39 -9.00
N ILE A 224 0.77 -13.86 -7.91
CA ILE A 224 1.45 -13.04 -6.90
C ILE A 224 2.84 -13.59 -6.68
N GLU A 225 3.86 -12.73 -6.81
CA GLU A 225 5.25 -13.05 -6.54
C GLU A 225 5.44 -13.46 -5.08
N LEU A 226 6.21 -14.52 -4.85
CA LEU A 226 6.52 -15.07 -3.54
C LEU A 226 7.95 -14.75 -3.14
N MET A 227 8.23 -14.77 -1.85
CA MET A 227 9.61 -14.78 -1.38
C MET A 227 10.34 -16.03 -1.90
N SER A 228 11.44 -15.82 -2.62
CA SER A 228 12.30 -16.90 -3.09
C SER A 228 13.76 -16.49 -2.98
N LEU A 229 14.58 -17.39 -2.43
CA LEU A 229 16.04 -17.28 -2.44
C LEU A 229 16.67 -17.93 -3.68
N GLY A 230 15.86 -18.57 -4.51
CA GLY A 230 16.26 -19.23 -5.77
C GLY A 230 15.61 -18.54 -6.97
N PRO A 231 15.25 -19.30 -8.03
CA PRO A 231 14.45 -18.75 -9.13
C PRO A 231 13.19 -18.07 -8.60
N ALA A 232 12.77 -16.99 -9.24
CA ALA A 232 11.56 -16.27 -8.86
C ALA A 232 10.35 -17.19 -8.98
N LYS A 233 9.46 -17.11 -8.00
CA LYS A 233 8.28 -17.95 -7.90
C LYS A 233 7.07 -17.06 -7.66
N ALA A 234 5.95 -17.48 -8.21
CA ALA A 234 4.67 -16.87 -7.93
C ALA A 234 3.63 -17.94 -7.62
N ILE A 235 2.57 -17.54 -6.93
CA ILE A 235 1.35 -18.32 -6.82
C ILE A 235 0.36 -17.90 -7.90
N SER A 236 -0.39 -18.85 -8.46
CA SER A 236 -1.44 -18.57 -9.44
C SER A 236 -2.63 -17.84 -8.80
N ALA A 237 -3.30 -16.99 -9.58
CA ALA A 237 -4.55 -16.35 -9.18
C ALA A 237 -5.68 -17.37 -8.98
N SER A 238 -5.61 -18.54 -9.61
CA SER A 238 -6.52 -19.67 -9.35
C SER A 238 -6.45 -20.14 -7.90
N PHE A 239 -5.28 -20.16 -7.27
CA PHE A 239 -5.16 -20.47 -5.84
C PHE A 239 -5.80 -19.38 -4.98
N ILE A 240 -5.56 -18.11 -5.31
CA ILE A 240 -6.11 -16.96 -4.60
C ILE A 240 -7.64 -17.00 -4.63
N GLN A 241 -8.22 -17.26 -5.81
CA GLN A 241 -9.67 -17.42 -5.95
C GLN A 241 -10.21 -18.53 -5.04
N ARG A 242 -9.57 -19.71 -5.03
CA ARG A 242 -10.00 -20.80 -4.13
C ARG A 242 -9.88 -20.45 -2.66
N LEU A 243 -8.85 -19.70 -2.26
CA LEU A 243 -8.68 -19.22 -0.89
C LEU A 243 -9.82 -18.27 -0.48
N LEU A 244 -10.23 -17.37 -1.39
CA LEU A 244 -11.37 -16.47 -1.18
C LEU A 244 -12.70 -17.24 -1.09
N ASP A 245 -12.92 -18.21 -1.98
CA ASP A 245 -14.14 -19.02 -2.02
C ASP A 245 -14.31 -19.86 -0.74
N GLN A 246 -13.22 -20.48 -0.26
CA GLN A 246 -13.22 -21.24 1.00
C GLN A 246 -13.59 -20.38 2.20
N ARG A 247 -13.12 -19.11 2.23
CA ARG A 247 -13.49 -18.17 3.28
C ARG A 247 -14.96 -17.79 3.20
N ALA A 248 -15.47 -17.48 2.01
CA ALA A 248 -16.88 -17.14 1.81
C ALA A 248 -17.80 -18.30 2.27
N GLY A 249 -17.45 -19.55 1.91
CA GLY A 249 -18.18 -20.74 2.33
C GLY A 249 -18.19 -20.95 3.86
N LYS A 250 -17.08 -20.66 4.55
CA LYS A 250 -17.03 -20.74 6.02
C LYS A 250 -17.97 -19.74 6.69
N HIS A 251 -18.06 -18.51 6.18
CA HIS A 251 -18.98 -17.50 6.71
C HIS A 251 -20.45 -17.88 6.53
N VAL A 252 -20.82 -18.49 5.39
CA VAL A 252 -22.18 -18.97 5.15
C VAL A 252 -22.57 -20.09 6.12
N MET A 253 -21.64 -21.01 6.43
CA MET A 253 -21.90 -22.11 7.37
C MET A 253 -22.03 -21.65 8.82
N THR A 254 -21.31 -20.62 9.26
CA THR A 254 -21.46 -20.05 10.61
C THR A 254 -22.70 -19.19 10.77
N GLY A 255 -23.22 -18.58 9.70
CA GLY A 255 -24.46 -17.81 9.72
C GLY A 255 -25.74 -18.67 9.69
N ALA A 256 -25.63 -19.93 9.27
CA ALA A 256 -26.76 -20.87 9.24
C ALA A 256 -27.06 -21.52 10.61
N SER A 257 -26.16 -21.41 11.59
CA SER A 257 -26.35 -21.98 12.93
C SER A 257 -27.03 -21.05 13.95
N GLU A 258 -27.47 -19.85 13.52
CA GLU A 258 -28.08 -18.85 14.42
C GLU A 258 -29.61 -18.70 14.25
N HIS A 259 -30.25 -19.57 13.46
CA HIS A 259 -31.71 -19.66 13.36
C HIS A 259 -32.16 -21.12 13.28
N ASP A 260 -32.47 -21.70 14.44
CA ASP A 260 -33.69 -22.49 14.61
C ASP A 260 -34.04 -22.59 16.11
N PRO A 261 -35.34 -22.68 16.46
CA PRO A 261 -35.99 -22.07 17.63
C PRO A 261 -35.74 -22.74 18.99
#